data_AF-A0A355EQ55-F1
#
_entry.id   AF-A0A355EQ55-F1
#
_cell.length_a   1.000
_cell.length_b   1.000
_cell.length_c   1.000
_cell.angle_alpha   90.00
_cell.angle_beta   90.00
_cell.angle_gamma   90.00
#
_symmetry.space_group_name_H-M   'P 1'
#
loop_
_entity.id
_entity.type
_entity.pdbx_description
1 polymer ?
#
loop_
_entity_poly.entity_id
_entity_poly.type
_entity_poly.pdbx_seq_one_letter_code
_entity_poly.pdbx_strand_id
1 'polypeptide(L)'
;MNGFLRNERGGAARWIIILIIIAAGIYGYQYLKKTPRYALIQFKKAILFSNSETAQKFMDFDSVVRGLPESVTHGQPDEVVKKRLIYELDAPGEKSFFSSVKGWSVITVPVTVSRDQLTATVQPIVGTSVTLEKTPEEYWVITALQLE
;
A
#
# COMPACT_ATOMS: atom_id res chain seq x y z
N MET A 1 -20.47 -30.08 -25.46
CA MET A 1 -19.31 -29.94 -26.38
C MET A 1 -19.33 -28.52 -26.94
N ASN A 2 -18.30 -27.74 -26.62
CA ASN A 2 -18.20 -26.30 -26.89
C ASN A 2 -18.11 -26.01 -28.41
N GLY A 3 -19.23 -25.64 -29.01
CA GLY A 3 -19.33 -25.19 -30.40
C GLY A 3 -19.26 -23.68 -30.54
N PHE A 4 -18.37 -22.99 -29.81
CA PHE A 4 -18.17 -21.55 -29.97
C PHE A 4 -16.92 -21.29 -30.85
N LEU A 5 -17.19 -21.04 -32.13
CA LEU A 5 -16.36 -20.33 -33.11
C LEU A 5 -15.06 -21.01 -33.57
N ARG A 6 -15.18 -22.02 -34.44
CA ARG A 6 -14.10 -22.40 -35.36
C ARG A 6 -14.32 -21.68 -36.71
N ASN A 7 -14.00 -20.39 -36.73
CA ASN A 7 -13.93 -19.59 -37.96
C ASN A 7 -12.51 -19.04 -38.07
N GLU A 8 -11.81 -19.29 -39.18
CA GLU A 8 -10.40 -18.89 -39.35
C GLU A 8 -10.22 -17.36 -39.37
N ARG A 9 -11.27 -16.59 -39.66
CA ARG A 9 -11.32 -15.13 -39.46
C ARG A 9 -11.50 -14.71 -37.99
N GLY A 10 -12.02 -15.59 -37.15
CA GLY A 10 -12.19 -15.40 -35.70
C GLY A 10 -10.88 -15.50 -34.91
N GLY A 11 -9.84 -16.09 -35.50
CA GLY A 11 -8.50 -16.14 -34.90
C GLY A 11 -7.90 -14.75 -34.72
N ALA A 12 -7.91 -13.94 -35.79
CA ALA A 12 -7.40 -12.56 -35.76
C ALA A 12 -8.20 -11.66 -34.80
N ALA A 13 -9.54 -11.74 -34.83
CA ALA A 13 -10.39 -11.00 -33.91
C ALA A 13 -10.15 -11.39 -32.43
N ARG A 14 -9.94 -12.69 -32.15
CA ARG A 14 -9.59 -13.17 -30.81
C ARG A 14 -8.24 -12.63 -30.33
N TRP A 15 -7.23 -12.60 -31.21
CA TRP A 15 -5.93 -12.01 -30.89
C TRP A 15 -6.01 -10.50 -30.64
N ILE A 16 -6.81 -9.77 -31.40
CA ILE A 16 -7.05 -8.34 -31.17
C ILE A 16 -7.68 -8.12 -29.79
N ILE A 17 -8.70 -8.90 -29.41
CA ILE A 17 -9.32 -8.80 -28.08
C ILE A 17 -8.31 -9.10 -26.97
N ILE A 18 -7.49 -10.13 -27.12
CA ILE A 18 -6.44 -10.47 -26.14
C ILE A 18 -5.45 -9.32 -26.00
N LEU A 19 -5.00 -8.72 -27.10
CA LEU A 19 -4.08 -7.57 -27.08
C LEU A 19 -4.70 -6.36 -26.36
N ILE A 20 -5.98 -6.08 -26.57
CA ILE A 20 -6.69 -5.01 -25.86
C ILE A 20 -6.76 -5.28 -24.36
N ILE A 21 -7.09 -6.52 -23.95
CA ILE A 21 -7.13 -6.91 -22.54
C ILE A 21 -5.76 -6.77 -21.89
N ILE A 22 -4.69 -7.22 -22.57
CA ILE A 22 -3.32 -7.08 -22.09
C ILE A 22 -2.95 -5.59 -21.95
N ALA A 23 -3.22 -4.78 -22.97
CA ALA A 23 -2.93 -3.35 -22.95
C ALA A 23 -3.70 -2.64 -21.82
N ALA A 24 -4.98 -2.93 -21.65
CA ALA A 24 -5.80 -2.41 -20.56
C ALA A 24 -5.30 -2.86 -19.19
N GLY A 25 -4.85 -4.11 -19.06
CA GLY A 25 -4.25 -4.64 -17.83
C GLY A 25 -2.95 -3.93 -17.47
N ILE A 26 -2.05 -3.72 -18.44
CA ILE A 26 -0.78 -3.00 -18.24
C ILE A 26 -1.06 -1.55 -17.85
N TYR A 27 -1.93 -0.85 -18.58
CA TYR A 27 -2.26 0.54 -18.32
C TYR A 27 -2.95 0.70 -16.96
N GLY A 28 -3.93 -0.15 -16.65
CA GLY A 28 -4.62 -0.17 -15.37
C GLY A 28 -3.66 -0.45 -14.20
N TYR A 29 -2.69 -1.35 -14.38
CA TYR A 29 -1.67 -1.61 -13.37
C TYR A 29 -0.73 -0.43 -13.15
N GLN A 30 -0.28 0.23 -14.23
CA GLN A 30 0.53 1.44 -14.11
C GLN A 30 -0.23 2.60 -13.46
N TYR A 31 -1.51 2.76 -13.78
CA TYR A 31 -2.36 3.74 -13.12
C TYR A 31 -2.51 3.42 -11.63
N LEU A 32 -2.80 2.17 -11.28
CA LEU A 32 -2.95 1.74 -9.89
C LEU A 32 -1.70 2.07 -9.07
N LYS A 33 -0.50 1.83 -9.61
CA LYS A 33 0.79 2.16 -8.94
C LYS A 33 0.90 3.61 -8.49
N LYS A 34 0.25 4.54 -9.19
CA LYS A 34 0.27 5.98 -8.89
C LYS A 34 -0.81 6.41 -7.89
N THR A 35 -1.57 5.46 -7.34
CA THR A 35 -2.64 5.77 -6.38
C THR A 35 -2.19 5.54 -4.94
N PRO A 36 -2.73 6.34 -3.98
CA PRO A 36 -2.47 6.12 -2.55
C PRO A 36 -2.94 4.74 -2.08
N ARG A 37 -4.00 4.20 -2.71
CA ARG A 37 -4.50 2.86 -2.43
C ARG A 37 -3.46 1.77 -2.70
N TYR A 38 -2.66 1.90 -3.75
CA TYR A 38 -1.61 0.93 -4.03
C TYR A 38 -0.55 0.89 -2.93
N ALA A 39 -0.13 2.04 -2.43
CA ALA A 39 0.80 2.12 -1.30
C ALA A 39 0.26 1.39 -0.06
N LEU A 40 -1.02 1.62 0.29
CA LEU A 40 -1.68 0.90 1.39
C LEU A 40 -1.74 -0.61 1.18
N ILE A 41 -2.04 -1.07 -0.04
CA ILE A 41 -2.06 -2.50 -0.38
C ILE A 41 -0.67 -3.11 -0.20
N GLN A 42 0.37 -2.47 -0.73
CA GLN A 42 1.73 -2.99 -0.63
C GLN A 42 2.25 -2.96 0.80
N PHE A 43 1.92 -1.92 1.57
CA PHE A 43 2.26 -1.83 2.98
C PHE A 43 1.58 -2.94 3.81
N LYS A 44 0.27 -3.14 3.64
CA LYS A 44 -0.44 -4.25 4.29
C LYS A 44 0.17 -5.60 3.90
N LYS A 45 0.47 -5.78 2.62
CA LYS A 45 1.13 -7.00 2.13
C LYS A 45 2.50 -7.20 2.79
N ALA A 46 3.31 -6.14 2.90
CA ALA A 46 4.63 -6.20 3.53
C ALA A 46 4.55 -6.64 5.01
N ILE A 47 3.56 -6.14 5.76
CA ILE A 47 3.31 -6.56 7.14
C ILE A 47 2.88 -8.02 7.22
N LEU A 48 1.97 -8.46 6.35
CA LEU A 48 1.46 -9.84 6.34
C LEU A 48 2.53 -10.86 5.97
N PHE A 49 3.47 -10.50 5.10
CA PHE A 49 4.53 -11.39 4.62
C PHE A 49 5.90 -11.14 5.27
N SER A 50 5.94 -10.39 6.38
CA SER A 50 7.16 -10.03 7.10
C SER A 50 8.30 -9.55 6.21
N ASN A 51 8.04 -8.51 5.40
CA ASN A 51 9.00 -8.00 4.42
C ASN A 51 9.29 -6.52 4.70
N SER A 52 10.32 -6.24 5.50
CA SER A 52 10.70 -4.87 5.84
C SER A 52 11.19 -4.07 4.63
N GLU A 53 11.83 -4.71 3.64
CA GLU A 53 12.32 -4.04 2.44
C GLU A 53 11.17 -3.41 1.64
N THR A 54 10.05 -4.14 1.52
CA THR A 54 8.85 -3.64 0.85
C THR A 54 8.16 -2.59 1.70
N ALA A 55 8.10 -2.77 3.02
CA ALA A 55 7.52 -1.76 3.91
C ALA A 55 8.27 -0.42 3.79
N GLN A 56 9.60 -0.44 3.77
CA GLN A 56 10.44 0.75 3.61
C GLN A 56 10.24 1.48 2.27
N LYS A 57 9.77 0.79 1.22
CA LYS A 57 9.45 1.41 -0.08
C LYS A 57 8.12 2.19 -0.06
N PHE A 58 7.20 1.84 0.84
CA PHE A 58 5.85 2.41 0.90
C PHE A 58 5.56 3.16 2.19
N MET A 59 6.53 3.23 3.09
CA MET A 59 6.47 3.95 4.36
C MET A 59 7.78 4.69 4.58
N ASP A 60 7.69 6.00 4.74
CA ASP A 60 8.80 6.82 5.22
C ASP A 60 8.88 6.69 6.74
N PHE A 61 9.73 5.77 7.21
CA PHE A 61 9.93 5.54 8.64
C PHE A 61 10.47 6.77 9.36
N ASP A 62 11.25 7.63 8.70
CA ASP A 62 11.80 8.82 9.35
C ASP A 62 10.68 9.82 9.68
N SER A 63 9.76 10.03 8.74
CA SER A 63 8.57 10.85 8.97
C SER A 63 7.60 10.20 9.96
N VAL A 64 7.35 8.89 9.84
CA VAL A 64 6.41 8.18 10.71
C VAL A 64 6.89 8.23 12.16
N VAL A 65 8.16 7.91 12.43
CA VAL A 65 8.70 7.84 13.79
C VAL A 65 8.62 9.18 14.52
N ARG A 66 8.88 10.29 13.81
CA ARG A 66 8.74 11.65 14.37
C ARG A 66 7.32 12.00 14.77
N GLY A 67 6.33 11.39 14.11
CA GLY A 67 4.91 11.58 14.39
C GLY A 67 4.34 10.63 15.45
N LEU A 68 5.12 9.67 15.95
CA LEU A 68 4.63 8.71 16.94
C LEU A 68 4.50 9.34 18.33
N PRO A 69 3.46 8.97 19.10
CA PRO A 69 3.30 9.44 20.47
C PRO A 69 4.35 8.84 21.40
N GLU A 70 4.63 9.54 22.52
CA GLU A 70 5.60 9.10 23.53
C GLU A 70 5.26 7.72 24.14
N SER A 71 3.98 7.36 24.17
CA SER A 71 3.52 6.03 24.59
C SER A 71 4.05 4.89 23.71
N VAL A 72 4.47 5.18 22.48
CA VAL A 72 5.04 4.20 21.54
C VAL A 72 6.57 4.30 21.52
N THR A 73 7.10 5.53 21.56
CA THR A 73 8.56 5.75 21.49
C THR A 73 9.26 5.47 22.82
N HIS A 74 8.55 5.55 23.95
CA HIS A 74 9.07 5.45 25.31
C HIS A 74 10.25 6.41 25.57
N GLY A 75 10.22 7.61 24.96
CA GLY A 75 11.30 8.60 25.07
C GLY A 75 12.62 8.18 24.40
N GLN A 76 12.61 7.14 23.56
CA GLN A 76 13.81 6.70 22.84
C GLN A 76 14.11 7.58 21.61
N PRO A 77 15.38 7.64 21.18
CA PRO A 77 15.75 8.33 19.95
C PRO A 77 15.07 7.71 18.72
N ASP A 78 14.71 8.55 17.74
CA ASP A 78 14.02 8.14 16.50
C ASP A 78 14.72 6.97 15.78
N GLU A 79 16.05 6.98 15.70
CA GLU A 79 16.83 5.91 15.07
C GLU A 79 16.64 4.55 15.75
N VAL A 80 16.46 4.53 17.07
CA VAL A 80 16.23 3.30 17.84
C VAL A 80 14.81 2.80 17.60
N VAL A 81 13.83 3.71 17.59
CA VAL A 81 12.42 3.37 17.30
C VAL A 81 12.28 2.86 15.87
N LYS A 82 12.90 3.53 14.89
CA LYS A 82 12.95 3.09 13.49
C LYS A 82 13.47 1.67 13.35
N LYS A 83 14.64 1.38 13.94
CA LYS A 83 15.23 0.03 13.90
C LYS A 83 14.33 -1.01 14.54
N ARG A 84 13.65 -0.66 15.65
CA ARG A 84 12.69 -1.54 16.31
C ARG A 84 11.50 -1.87 15.41
N LEU A 85 10.90 -0.86 14.78
CA LEU A 85 9.77 -1.06 13.86
C LEU A 85 10.16 -1.90 12.65
N ILE A 86 11.33 -1.65 12.06
CA ILE A 86 11.87 -2.44 10.94
C ILE A 86 12.13 -3.90 11.38
N TYR A 87 12.72 -4.09 12.56
CA TYR A 87 12.96 -5.42 13.12
C TYR A 87 11.65 -6.19 13.34
N GLU A 88 10.63 -5.51 13.86
CA GLU A 88 9.30 -6.11 14.05
C GLU A 88 8.66 -6.53 12.71
N LEU A 89 8.91 -5.79 11.64
CA LEU A 89 8.42 -6.14 10.31
C LEU A 89 9.06 -7.43 9.78
N ASP A 90 10.34 -7.67 10.02
CA ASP A 90 11.01 -8.91 9.63
C ASP A 90 10.74 -10.08 10.59
N ALA A 91 10.16 -9.82 11.76
CA ALA A 91 9.85 -10.87 12.71
C ALA A 91 8.82 -11.86 12.12
N PRO A 92 9.03 -13.18 12.28
CA PRO A 92 8.09 -14.19 11.80
C PRO A 92 6.82 -14.30 12.67
N GLY A 93 6.80 -13.63 13.82
CA GLY A 93 5.71 -13.66 14.80
C GLY A 93 4.64 -12.58 14.59
N GLU A 94 3.76 -12.46 15.59
CA GLU A 94 2.80 -11.37 15.64
C GLU A 94 3.49 -10.02 15.86
N LYS A 95 3.14 -9.06 15.00
CA LYS A 95 3.64 -7.69 15.04
C LYS A 95 2.74 -6.92 15.99
N SER A 96 3.19 -6.68 17.21
CA SER A 96 2.39 -6.00 18.24
C SER A 96 1.97 -4.60 17.79
N PHE A 97 2.91 -3.81 17.25
CA PHE A 97 2.64 -2.46 16.77
C PHE A 97 1.75 -2.49 15.53
N PHE A 98 2.03 -3.38 14.57
CA PHE A 98 1.27 -3.48 13.31
C PHE A 98 0.08 -4.44 13.36
N SER A 99 -0.39 -4.82 14.55
CA SER A 99 -1.41 -5.86 14.74
C SER A 99 -2.74 -5.48 14.07
N SER A 100 -3.16 -4.22 14.23
CA SER A 100 -4.38 -3.66 13.64
C SER A 100 -4.37 -3.63 12.11
N VAL A 101 -3.18 -3.58 11.48
CA VAL A 101 -3.03 -3.51 10.01
C VAL A 101 -3.56 -4.77 9.31
N LYS A 102 -3.55 -5.92 9.98
CA LYS A 102 -4.14 -7.16 9.46
C LYS A 102 -5.64 -6.97 9.13
N GLY A 103 -6.36 -6.23 9.96
CA GLY A 103 -7.80 -5.96 9.84
C GLY A 103 -8.18 -4.90 8.79
N TRP A 104 -7.22 -4.17 8.23
CA TRP A 104 -7.50 -3.06 7.34
C TRP A 104 -8.15 -3.48 6.02
N SER A 105 -9.27 -2.85 5.65
CA SER A 105 -9.92 -3.06 4.35
C SER A 105 -9.32 -2.14 3.27
N VAL A 106 -8.03 -2.30 2.96
CA VAL A 106 -7.27 -1.43 2.04
C VAL A 106 -7.84 -1.32 0.61
N ILE A 107 -8.73 -2.24 0.21
CA ILE A 107 -9.40 -2.22 -1.10
C ILE A 107 -10.61 -1.26 -1.10
N THR A 108 -11.41 -1.31 -0.03
CA THR A 108 -12.71 -0.62 0.06
C THR A 108 -12.67 0.64 0.89
N VAL A 109 -11.60 0.86 1.66
CA VAL A 109 -11.45 2.05 2.50
C VAL A 109 -11.52 3.33 1.65
N PRO A 110 -12.35 4.31 2.06
CA PRO A 110 -12.35 5.63 1.46
C PRO A 110 -10.98 6.29 1.61
N VAL A 111 -10.50 6.89 0.52
CA VAL A 111 -9.26 7.68 0.53
C VAL A 111 -9.61 9.12 0.24
N THR A 112 -9.33 10.00 1.19
CA THR A 112 -9.56 11.44 1.05
C THR A 112 -8.26 12.08 0.55
N VAL A 113 -8.23 12.47 -0.72
CA VAL A 113 -7.10 13.18 -1.32
C VAL A 113 -7.32 14.68 -1.16
N SER A 114 -6.30 15.41 -0.70
CA SER A 114 -6.34 16.87 -0.58
C SER A 114 -6.50 17.55 -1.95
N ARG A 115 -6.94 18.80 -1.95
CA ARG A 115 -7.12 19.62 -3.16
C ARG A 115 -5.82 19.80 -3.94
N ASP A 116 -4.69 19.80 -3.24
CA ASP A 116 -3.34 19.89 -3.83
C ASP A 116 -2.91 18.59 -4.53
N GLN A 117 -3.62 17.47 -4.33
CA GLN A 117 -3.27 16.13 -4.81
C GLN A 117 -1.89 15.62 -4.35
N LEU A 118 -1.33 16.22 -3.30
CA LEU A 118 -0.04 15.85 -2.74
C LEU A 118 -0.18 15.05 -1.44
N THR A 119 -1.29 15.22 -0.74
CA THR A 119 -1.56 14.52 0.52
C THR A 119 -2.85 13.71 0.43
N ALA A 120 -2.88 12.56 1.11
CA ALA A 120 -4.06 11.72 1.23
C ALA A 120 -4.20 11.20 2.65
N THR A 121 -5.43 11.13 3.15
CA THR A 121 -5.74 10.61 4.47
C THR A 121 -6.72 9.46 4.38
N VAL A 122 -6.49 8.46 5.21
CA VAL A 122 -7.26 7.20 5.21
C VAL A 122 -7.50 6.77 6.65
N GLN A 123 -8.72 6.33 6.94
CA GLN A 123 -9.09 5.71 8.21
C GLN A 123 -9.54 4.28 7.96
N PRO A 124 -8.63 3.29 7.96
CA PRO A 124 -8.93 1.90 7.63
C PRO A 124 -9.94 1.24 8.58
N ILE A 125 -9.81 1.53 9.87
CA ILE A 125 -10.69 1.11 10.95
C ILE A 125 -10.79 2.26 11.97
N VAL A 126 -11.84 2.24 12.80
CA VAL A 126 -12.00 3.19 13.92
C VAL A 126 -10.74 3.14 14.78
N GLY A 127 -10.25 4.30 15.22
CA GLY A 127 -9.02 4.41 16.00
C GLY A 127 -7.73 4.53 15.19
N THR A 128 -7.77 4.20 13.89
CA THR A 128 -6.59 4.25 13.03
C THR A 128 -6.66 5.38 12.01
N SER A 129 -5.53 6.04 11.78
CA SER A 129 -5.38 7.05 10.75
C SER A 129 -4.05 6.87 10.03
N VAL A 130 -4.06 7.00 8.71
CA VAL A 130 -2.89 6.91 7.85
C VAL A 130 -2.85 8.12 6.95
N THR A 131 -1.73 8.84 7.01
CA THR A 131 -1.44 9.94 6.09
C THR A 131 -0.43 9.46 5.06
N LEU A 132 -0.71 9.75 3.79
CA LEU A 132 0.16 9.46 2.68
C LEU A 132 0.53 10.76 1.96
N GLU A 133 1.75 10.80 1.47
CA GLU A 133 2.26 11.89 0.66
C GLU A 133 2.75 11.38 -0.68
N LYS A 134 2.55 12.21 -1.70
CA LYS A 134 3.02 11.94 -3.06
C LYS A 134 4.47 12.40 -3.18
N THR A 135 5.34 11.48 -3.59
CA THR A 135 6.76 11.74 -3.79
C THR A 135 7.01 12.44 -5.13
N PRO A 136 8.21 13.05 -5.33
CA PRO A 136 8.60 13.65 -6.62
C PRO A 136 8.58 12.66 -7.79
N GLU A 137 8.69 11.37 -7.49
CA GLU A 137 8.70 10.27 -8.45
C GLU A 137 7.28 9.70 -8.71
N GLU A 138 6.23 10.43 -8.31
CA GLU A 138 4.82 10.13 -8.58
C GLU A 138 4.25 8.86 -7.91
N TYR A 139 4.91 8.34 -6.88
CA TYR A 139 4.36 7.29 -6.01
C TYR A 139 3.93 7.86 -4.66
N TRP A 140 3.17 7.07 -3.91
CA TRP A 140 2.68 7.46 -2.59
C TRP A 140 3.42 6.70 -1.49
N VAL A 141 3.77 7.39 -0.42
CA VAL A 141 4.39 6.81 0.78
C VAL A 141 3.61 7.21 2.01
N ILE A 142 3.55 6.32 3.00
CA ILE A 142 2.96 6.62 4.30
C ILE A 142 3.95 7.48 5.09
N THR A 143 3.52 8.67 5.51
CA THR A 143 4.34 9.63 6.28
C THR A 143 3.88 9.79 7.71
N ALA A 144 2.62 9.47 8.02
CA ALA A 144 2.13 9.43 9.38
C ALA A 144 1.21 8.22 9.59
N LEU A 145 1.32 7.64 10.77
CA LEU A 145 0.60 6.44 11.16
C LEU A 145 0.13 6.58 12.60
N GLN A 146 -1.18 6.54 12.79
CA GLN A 146 -1.80 6.46 14.11
C GLN A 146 -2.49 5.11 14.22
N LEU A 147 -2.01 4.28 15.14
CA LEU A 147 -2.59 3.00 15.48
C LEU A 147 -3.06 3.07 16.93
N GLU A 148 -4.29 2.62 17.18
CA GLU A 148 -4.87 2.45 18.52
C GLU A 148 -4.52 1.06 19.09
#